data_AF-A0A4Q0I4C4-F1
#
_entry.id   AF-A0A4Q0I4C4-F1
#
_cell.length_a   1.000
_cell.length_b   1.000
_cell.length_c   1.000
_cell.angle_alpha   90.00
_cell.angle_beta   90.00
_cell.angle_gamma   90.00
#
_symmetry.space_group_name_H-M   'P 1'
#
loop_
_entity.id
_entity.type
_entity.pdbx_description
1 polymer ?
#
loop_
_entity_poly.entity_id
_entity_poly.type
_entity_poly.pdbx_seq_one_letter_code
_entity_poly.pdbx_strand_id
1 'polypeptide(L)'
;MVWVWKGDYLNLGAGAELGIYKRFEPFGIQIEHWLIDKDLSMPMTLEVEYEGEKIISYDPKRDDPKGQEIEKWWVTGFNPYYQDKKAHELTATYTIEFSDEDKKDMYWAFKKKWKMIKDGILMM
;
A
#
# COMPACT_ATOMS: atom_id res chain seq x y z
N MET A 1 2.31 -1.35 10.14
CA MET A 1 3.27 -0.76 9.17
C MET A 1 2.60 -0.72 7.82
N VAL A 2 2.71 0.41 7.11
CA VAL A 2 2.34 0.50 5.70
C VAL A 2 3.60 0.17 4.89
N TRP A 3 3.54 -0.87 4.06
CA TRP A 3 4.61 -1.25 3.15
C TRP A 3 4.18 -0.98 1.72
N VAL A 4 5.04 -0.33 0.95
CA VAL A 4 4.78 0.00 -0.45
C VAL A 4 5.98 -0.40 -1.30
N TRP A 5 5.72 -0.83 -2.53
CA TRP A 5 6.75 -1.20 -3.49
C TRP A 5 6.33 -0.83 -4.91
N LYS A 6 7.30 -0.49 -5.77
CA LYS A 6 7.09 -0.34 -7.22
C LYS A 6 8.30 -0.84 -7.98
N GLY A 7 8.08 -1.40 -9.15
CA GLY A 7 9.14 -1.89 -10.02
C GLY A 7 8.65 -2.90 -11.02
N ASP A 8 9.58 -3.46 -11.78
CA ASP A 8 9.32 -4.63 -12.61
C ASP A 8 9.40 -5.90 -11.78
N TYR A 9 8.37 -6.75 -11.88
CA TYR A 9 8.35 -8.07 -11.28
C TYR A 9 8.57 -9.10 -12.37
N LEU A 10 9.53 -10.00 -12.16
CA LEU A 10 9.94 -11.00 -13.14
C LEU A 10 8.71 -11.77 -13.68
N ASN A 11 8.50 -11.67 -14.99
CA ASN A 11 7.38 -12.25 -15.76
C ASN A 11 5.99 -11.64 -15.55
N LEU A 12 5.82 -10.65 -14.66
CA LEU A 12 4.56 -9.92 -14.48
C LEU A 12 4.62 -8.49 -15.05
N GLY A 13 5.84 -7.95 -15.22
CA GLY A 13 6.09 -6.61 -15.74
C GLY A 13 6.04 -5.52 -14.66
N ALA A 14 5.98 -4.27 -15.11
CA ALA A 14 5.90 -3.09 -14.27
C ALA A 14 4.65 -3.13 -13.40
N GLY A 15 4.83 -2.85 -12.11
CA GLY A 15 3.78 -2.92 -11.13
C GLY A 15 4.09 -2.21 -9.84
N ALA A 16 3.16 -2.34 -8.91
CA ALA A 16 3.20 -1.68 -7.63
C ALA A 16 2.31 -2.41 -6.63
N GLU A 17 2.66 -2.31 -5.36
CA GLU A 17 1.97 -2.97 -4.27
C GLU A 17 1.91 -2.11 -3.02
N LEU A 18 0.81 -2.24 -2.29
CA LEU A 18 0.62 -1.67 -0.97
C LEU A 18 0.04 -2.74 -0.06
N GLY A 19 0.62 -2.92 1.13
CA GLY A 19 0.10 -3.82 2.16
C GLY A 19 0.22 -3.28 3.58
N ILE A 20 -0.69 -3.71 4.44
CA ILE A 20 -0.66 -3.44 5.87
C ILE A 20 -0.19 -4.67 6.64
N TYR A 21 0.87 -4.48 7.41
CA TYR A 21 1.50 -5.54 8.19
C TYR A 21 1.69 -5.15 9.64
N LYS A 22 1.54 -6.12 10.55
CA LYS A 22 1.94 -6.01 11.95
C LYS A 22 3.20 -6.85 12.21
N ARG A 23 4.06 -6.36 13.10
CA ARG A 23 5.24 -7.13 13.48
C ARG A 23 4.79 -8.33 14.33
N PHE A 24 5.38 -9.49 14.09
CA PHE A 24 5.11 -10.67 14.90
C PHE A 24 5.83 -10.54 16.25
N GLU A 25 5.07 -10.71 17.33
CA GLU A 25 5.57 -10.54 18.70
C GLU A 25 5.13 -11.71 19.60
N PRO A 26 5.73 -12.90 19.44
CA PRO A 26 5.49 -14.01 20.36
C PRO A 26 6.10 -13.72 21.73
N PHE A 27 5.32 -13.88 22.80
CA PHE A 27 5.77 -13.71 24.20
C PHE A 27 6.38 -12.33 24.52
N GLY A 28 5.93 -11.28 23.82
CA GLY A 28 6.48 -9.92 24.00
C GLY A 28 7.85 -9.72 23.33
N ILE A 29 8.34 -10.70 22.54
CA ILE A 29 9.62 -10.63 21.84
C ILE A 29 9.36 -10.28 20.38
N GLN A 30 9.81 -9.10 19.96
CA GLN A 30 9.70 -8.67 18.58
C GLN A 30 10.71 -9.39 17.69
N ILE A 31 10.25 -10.06 16.64
CA ILE A 31 11.11 -10.68 15.63
C ILE A 31 10.90 -10.05 14.25
N GLU A 32 11.84 -10.27 13.33
CA GLU A 32 11.78 -9.76 11.95
C GLU A 32 10.84 -10.59 11.07
N HIS A 33 9.65 -10.87 11.59
CA HIS A 33 8.57 -11.50 10.85
C HIS A 33 7.35 -10.58 10.87
N TRP A 34 6.67 -10.48 9.74
CA TRP A 34 5.54 -9.57 9.55
C TRP A 34 4.30 -10.39 9.24
N LEU A 35 3.26 -10.20 10.02
CA LEU A 35 1.97 -10.84 9.83
C LEU A 35 1.01 -9.88 9.12
N ILE A 36 0.14 -10.46 8.31
CA ILE A 36 -1.03 -9.75 7.78
C ILE A 36 -2.00 -9.53 8.94
N ASP A 37 -2.59 -8.33 9.00
CA ASP A 37 -3.69 -8.04 9.90
C ASP A 37 -4.91 -7.61 9.11
N LYS A 38 -5.85 -8.53 8.90
CA LYS A 38 -7.06 -8.25 8.12
C LYS A 38 -8.02 -7.32 8.85
N ASP A 39 -7.93 -7.23 10.17
CA ASP A 39 -8.76 -6.31 10.97
C ASP A 39 -8.38 -4.84 10.72
N LEU A 40 -7.20 -4.60 10.14
CA LEU A 40 -6.74 -3.28 9.70
C LEU A 40 -7.05 -2.99 8.23
N SER A 41 -7.89 -3.81 7.58
CA SER A 41 -8.28 -3.58 6.19
C SER A 41 -8.98 -2.22 6.06
N MET A 42 -8.65 -1.51 4.99
CA MET A 42 -9.20 -0.18 4.70
C MET A 42 -9.48 -0.10 3.20
N PRO A 43 -10.41 0.76 2.75
CA PRO A 43 -10.54 1.03 1.33
C PRO A 43 -9.22 1.59 0.78
N MET A 44 -8.73 0.99 -0.30
CA MET A 44 -7.45 1.32 -0.92
C MET A 44 -7.56 1.37 -2.43
N THR A 45 -6.79 2.26 -3.05
CA THR A 45 -6.64 2.31 -4.51
C THR A 45 -5.17 2.35 -4.89
N LEU A 46 -4.87 1.90 -6.11
CA LEU A 46 -3.53 1.88 -6.68
C LEU A 46 -3.57 2.42 -8.11
N GLU A 47 -2.67 3.34 -8.43
CA GLU A 47 -2.38 3.75 -9.80
C GLU A 47 -0.89 3.69 -10.07
N VAL A 48 -0.51 3.27 -11.27
CA VAL A 48 0.88 3.28 -11.74
C VAL A 48 0.96 4.03 -13.06
N GLU A 49 1.90 4.96 -13.13
CA GLU A 49 2.20 5.75 -14.32
C GLU A 49 3.62 5.49 -14.81
N TYR A 50 3.79 5.50 -16.11
CA TYR A 50 5.08 5.45 -16.80
C TYR A 50 5.07 6.51 -17.90
N GLU A 51 6.08 7.40 -17.90
CA GLU A 51 6.20 8.51 -18.87
C GLU A 51 4.94 9.40 -19.02
N GLY A 52 4.18 9.56 -17.92
CA GLY A 52 2.94 10.35 -17.90
C GLY A 52 1.68 9.60 -18.36
N GLU A 53 1.82 8.35 -18.80
CA GLU A 53 0.71 7.47 -19.16
C GLU A 53 0.34 6.57 -17.98
N LYS A 54 -0.96 6.48 -17.67
CA LYS A 54 -1.46 5.58 -16.63
C LYS A 54 -1.52 4.16 -17.16
N ILE A 55 -0.61 3.31 -16.68
CA ILE A 55 -0.49 1.91 -17.12
C ILE A 55 -1.25 0.93 -16.23
N ILE A 56 -1.59 1.34 -15.00
CA ILE A 56 -2.42 0.57 -14.05
C ILE A 56 -3.35 1.54 -13.31
N SER A 57 -4.61 1.13 -13.13
CA SER A 57 -5.59 1.76 -12.25
C SER A 57 -6.41 0.66 -11.60
N TYR A 58 -6.38 0.57 -10.27
CA TYR A 58 -7.14 -0.38 -9.49
C TYR A 58 -7.94 0.32 -8.39
N ASP A 59 -9.24 0.07 -8.39
CA ASP A 59 -10.19 0.46 -7.35
C ASP A 59 -11.10 -0.73 -7.04
N PRO A 60 -11.06 -1.30 -5.82
CA PRO A 60 -11.92 -2.40 -5.42
C PRO A 60 -13.42 -2.15 -5.64
N LYS A 61 -13.89 -0.90 -5.53
CA LYS A 61 -15.30 -0.55 -5.76
C LYS A 61 -15.69 -0.74 -7.23
N ARG A 62 -14.75 -0.58 -8.15
CA ARG A 62 -14.94 -0.65 -9.61
C ARG A 62 -14.57 -2.03 -10.17
N ASP A 63 -13.46 -2.58 -9.72
CA ASP A 63 -12.76 -3.68 -10.41
C ASP A 63 -13.00 -5.05 -9.78
N ASP A 64 -13.36 -5.11 -8.50
CA ASP A 64 -13.65 -6.39 -7.86
C ASP A 64 -15.05 -6.91 -8.24
N PRO A 65 -15.23 -8.25 -8.27
CA PRO A 65 -16.54 -8.86 -8.42
C PRO A 65 -17.57 -8.31 -7.43
N LYS A 66 -18.81 -8.12 -7.92
CA LYS A 66 -19.92 -7.63 -7.10
C LYS A 66 -20.10 -8.48 -5.84
N GLY A 67 -20.27 -7.82 -4.70
CA GLY A 67 -20.46 -8.46 -3.40
C GLY A 67 -19.15 -8.73 -2.64
N GLN A 68 -17.98 -8.38 -3.21
CA GLN A 68 -16.74 -8.38 -2.44
C GLN A 68 -16.57 -7.13 -1.59
N GLU A 69 -15.86 -7.29 -0.47
CA GLU A 69 -15.53 -6.20 0.44
C GLU A 69 -14.57 -5.21 -0.22
N ILE A 70 -14.86 -3.92 -0.05
CA ILE A 70 -14.01 -2.83 -0.52
C ILE A 70 -12.78 -2.61 0.37
N GLU A 71 -12.84 -3.10 1.61
CA GLU A 71 -11.74 -3.01 2.55
C GLU A 71 -10.68 -4.05 2.18
N LYS A 72 -9.45 -3.57 1.97
CA LYS A 72 -8.32 -4.41 1.60
C LYS A 72 -7.20 -4.25 2.62
N TRP A 73 -6.54 -5.34 2.94
CA TRP A 73 -5.25 -5.31 3.64
C TRP A 73 -4.08 -5.21 2.65
N TRP A 74 -4.32 -5.49 1.36
CA TRP A 74 -3.35 -5.47 0.27
C TRP A 74 -4.00 -5.14 -1.08
N VAL A 75 -3.34 -4.27 -1.85
CA VAL A 75 -3.68 -3.96 -3.24
C VAL A 75 -2.42 -4.06 -4.10
N THR A 76 -2.59 -4.60 -5.31
CA THR A 76 -1.49 -4.84 -6.26
C THR A 76 -1.96 -4.64 -7.69
N GLY A 77 -1.02 -4.43 -8.60
CA GLY A 77 -1.26 -4.43 -10.02
C GLY A 77 0.04 -4.60 -10.79
N PHE A 78 -0.02 -5.36 -11.87
CA PHE A 78 1.09 -5.61 -12.78
C PHE A 78 0.64 -5.51 -14.22
N ASN A 79 1.46 -4.88 -15.06
CA ASN A 79 1.20 -4.75 -16.48
C ASN A 79 2.27 -5.49 -17.29
N PRO A 80 1.95 -6.68 -17.85
CA PRO A 80 2.94 -7.51 -18.52
C PRO A 80 3.44 -6.92 -19.84
N TYR A 81 2.77 -5.90 -20.40
CA TYR A 81 3.22 -5.21 -21.61
C TYR A 81 4.37 -4.22 -21.36
N TYR A 82 4.67 -3.93 -20.10
CA TYR A 82 5.72 -3.00 -19.69
C TYR A 82 6.80 -3.76 -18.91
N GLN A 83 7.65 -4.51 -19.62
CA GLN A 83 8.77 -5.24 -19.01
C GLN A 83 10.01 -4.36 -18.81
N ASP A 84 10.91 -4.81 -17.94
CA ASP A 84 12.24 -4.25 -17.68
C ASP A 84 12.23 -2.78 -17.23
N LYS A 85 11.13 -2.32 -16.63
CA LYS A 85 11.00 -0.94 -16.13
C LYS A 85 11.69 -0.77 -14.78
N LYS A 86 12.55 0.24 -14.67
CA LYS A 86 13.24 0.54 -13.42
C LYS A 86 12.26 1.25 -12.48
N ALA A 87 12.40 0.98 -11.19
CA ALA A 87 11.54 1.58 -10.18
C ALA A 87 11.47 3.11 -10.30
N HIS A 88 12.58 3.81 -10.57
CA HIS A 88 12.59 5.28 -10.67
C HIS A 88 11.87 5.85 -11.91
N GLU A 89 11.57 5.04 -12.91
CA GLU A 89 10.83 5.44 -14.12
C GLU A 89 9.30 5.38 -13.90
N LEU A 90 8.87 4.71 -12.82
CA LEU A 90 7.47 4.54 -12.48
C LEU A 90 7.05 5.55 -11.40
N THR A 91 5.82 6.05 -11.49
CA THR A 91 5.16 6.74 -10.39
C THR A 91 4.03 5.84 -9.88
N ALA A 92 4.06 5.49 -8.60
CA ALA A 92 2.99 4.73 -7.96
C ALA A 92 2.25 5.64 -6.99
N THR A 93 0.94 5.78 -7.19
CA THR A 93 0.05 6.57 -6.34
C THR A 93 -0.88 5.62 -5.61
N TYR A 94 -0.95 5.77 -4.30
CA TYR A 94 -1.77 4.95 -3.42
C TYR A 94 -2.74 5.82 -2.64
N THR A 95 -3.95 5.30 -2.41
CA THR A 95 -4.89 5.89 -1.47
C THR A 95 -5.20 4.89 -0.37
N ILE A 96 -5.28 5.36 0.87
CA ILE A 96 -5.80 4.62 2.02
C ILE A 96 -6.87 5.51 2.65
N GLU A 97 -8.12 5.07 2.65
CA GLU A 97 -9.24 5.82 3.24
C GLU A 97 -9.45 5.37 4.69
N PHE A 98 -9.28 6.28 5.65
CA PHE A 98 -9.63 6.08 7.05
C PHE A 98 -11.09 6.50 7.28
N SER A 99 -12.01 5.90 6.52
CA SER A 99 -13.44 6.26 6.51
C SER A 99 -14.21 5.74 7.73
N ASP A 100 -13.70 4.69 8.36
CA ASP A 100 -14.26 4.08 9.57
C ASP A 100 -13.97 4.94 10.80
N GLU A 101 -14.98 5.12 11.66
CA GLU A 101 -14.83 5.91 12.89
C GLU A 101 -13.80 5.31 13.83
N ASP A 102 -13.71 3.98 13.90
CA ASP A 102 -12.78 3.26 14.76
C ASP A 102 -11.32 3.40 14.27
N LYS A 103 -11.13 3.83 13.01
CA LYS A 103 -9.82 3.99 12.36
C LYS A 103 -9.34 5.45 12.33
N LYS A 104 -10.13 6.42 12.85
CA LYS A 104 -9.76 7.85 12.89
C LYS A 104 -8.46 8.09 13.69
N ASP A 105 -8.27 7.38 14.79
CA ASP A 105 -7.05 7.51 15.60
C ASP A 105 -5.81 7.03 14.85
N MET A 106 -5.94 6.02 13.98
CA MET A 106 -4.85 5.59 13.11
C MET A 106 -4.47 6.68 12.10
N TYR A 107 -5.45 7.39 11.54
CA TYR A 107 -5.17 8.55 10.67
C TYR A 107 -4.37 9.64 11.42
N TRP A 108 -4.80 9.98 12.64
CA TRP A 108 -4.10 10.99 13.44
C TRP A 108 -2.69 10.56 13.81
N ALA A 109 -2.50 9.29 14.19
CA ALA A 109 -1.18 8.72 14.47
C ALA A 109 -0.28 8.76 13.23
N PHE A 110 -0.80 8.36 12.07
CA PHE A 110 -0.08 8.41 10.79
C PHE A 110 0.32 9.84 10.44
N LYS A 111 -0.63 10.78 10.44
CA LYS A 111 -0.41 12.19 10.13
C LYS A 111 0.63 12.83 11.06
N LYS A 112 0.55 12.53 12.37
CA LYS A 112 1.51 13.02 13.35
C LYS A 112 2.92 12.51 13.05
N LYS A 113 3.07 11.20 12.84
CA LYS A 113 4.37 10.59 12.53
C LYS A 113 5.00 11.18 11.27
N TRP A 114 4.24 11.34 10.19
CA TRP A 114 4.76 11.88 8.93
C TRP A 114 5.06 13.38 8.98
N LYS A 115 4.27 14.16 9.73
CA LYS A 115 4.60 15.57 9.98
C LYS A 115 5.95 15.69 10.70
N MET A 116 6.18 14.87 11.73
CA MET A 116 7.46 14.86 12.45
C MET A 116 8.64 14.47 11.54
N ILE A 117 8.45 13.51 10.62
CA ILE A 117 9.46 13.15 9.61
C ILE A 117 9.75 14.33 8.69
N LYS A 118 8.71 15.01 8.18
CA LYS A 118 8.86 16.19 7.31
C LYS A 118 9.60 17.34 8.00
N ASP A 119 9.38 17.49 9.30
CA ASP A 119 10.01 18.53 10.12
C ASP A 119 11.41 18.12 10.62
N GLY A 120 11.96 16.97 10.18
CA GLY A 120 13.32 16.52 10.51
C GLY A 120 13.49 15.93 11.91
N ILE A 121 12.38 15.64 12.61
CA ILE A 121 12.38 15.07 13.95
C ILE A 121 12.24 13.55 13.82
N LEU A 122 13.38 12.86 13.69
CA LEU A 122 13.43 11.40 13.72
C LEU A 122 13.45 10.92 15.19
N MET A 123 12.32 10.42 15.71
CA MET A 123 12.36 9.58 16.91
C MET A 123 12.54 8.13 16.47
N MET A 124 13.73 7.60 16.76
CA MET A 124 14.03 6.16 16.76
C MET A 124 13.18 5.44 17.79
#